data_AF-A0A024VWY3-F1
#
_entry.id   AF-A0A024VWY3-F1
#
_cell.length_a   1.000
_cell.length_b   1.000
_cell.length_c   1.000
_cell.angle_alpha   90.00
_cell.angle_beta   90.00
_cell.angle_gamma   90.00
#
_symmetry.space_group_name_H-M   'P 1'
#
loop_
_entity.id
_entity.type
_entity.pdbx_description
1 polymer ?
#
loop_
_entity_poly.entity_id
_entity_poly.type
_entity_poly.pdbx_seq_one_letter_code
_entity_poly.pdbx_strand_id
1 'polypeptide(L)'
;MAKGGGQVDAAGSSGGDGVEDATAKHMFDRIGQQVHDEIVKNDEAKKYIKELEGKLSLASIWNELASTADTCELVKEYYTKRLGGNSNRYPCGTRKEEVNRFSDKQQAEYDNKKMKCSNGSNGKDEGACASFRRLHLCNKNMENMDTNNNYSKAKHDLLLDVCMAAYYEGDSIKTHYTPHQVTYSDSASQLCTVLARSFADIGDIVRGRDLYGGNIGGLQIGTPCGKQLHVTTTTS
;
A
#
# COMPACT_ATOMS: atom_id res chain seq x y z
N MET A 1 -27.40 -42.65 40.47
CA MET A 1 -26.19 -42.58 41.33
C MET A 1 -25.35 -43.81 40.96
N ALA A 2 -24.07 -43.82 40.59
CA ALA A 2 -22.92 -42.90 40.62
C ALA A 2 -22.01 -43.31 39.42
N LYS A 3 -21.50 -42.37 38.61
CA LYS A 3 -20.12 -41.81 38.60
C LYS A 3 -18.95 -42.83 38.59
N GLY A 4 -18.23 -42.85 37.47
CA GLY A 4 -16.80 -42.54 37.43
C GLY A 4 -15.81 -43.68 37.11
N GLY A 5 -14.99 -43.48 36.06
CA GLY A 5 -13.71 -44.15 35.90
C GLY A 5 -13.37 -44.51 34.45
N GLY A 6 -12.57 -43.68 33.77
CA GLY A 6 -12.07 -43.99 32.43
C GLY A 6 -11.41 -42.78 31.77
N GLN A 7 -10.17 -42.53 32.16
CA GLN A 7 -9.25 -41.60 31.51
C GLN A 7 -8.99 -42.10 30.09
N VAL A 8 -9.43 -41.34 29.09
CA VAL A 8 -8.96 -41.44 27.71
C VAL A 8 -8.08 -40.23 27.46
N ASP A 9 -6.79 -40.49 27.32
CA ASP A 9 -5.83 -39.48 26.91
C ASP A 9 -6.33 -38.89 25.59
N ALA A 10 -6.57 -37.58 25.61
CA ALA A 10 -6.85 -36.82 24.42
C ALA A 10 -5.59 -36.82 23.56
N ALA A 11 -5.49 -37.81 22.68
CA ALA A 11 -4.73 -37.66 21.46
C ALA A 11 -5.35 -36.46 20.72
N GLY A 12 -4.76 -35.29 20.94
CA GLY A 12 -4.98 -34.10 20.14
C GLY A 12 -4.47 -34.36 18.74
N SER A 13 -5.21 -35.17 17.98
CA SER A 13 -5.17 -35.19 16.53
C SER A 13 -5.82 -33.89 16.07
N SER A 14 -5.05 -32.80 16.12
CA SER A 14 -5.32 -31.60 15.34
C SER A 14 -4.96 -31.90 13.89
N GLY A 15 -5.74 -32.78 13.27
CA GLY A 15 -5.89 -32.79 11.83
C GLY A 15 -6.61 -31.51 11.43
N GLY A 16 -5.84 -30.50 11.03
CA GLY A 16 -6.31 -29.40 10.22
C GLY A 16 -5.83 -29.65 8.80
N ASP A 17 -6.54 -30.53 8.07
CA ASP A 17 -6.33 -30.71 6.64
C ASP A 17 -7.22 -29.73 5.86
N GLY A 18 -6.63 -29.12 4.82
CA GLY A 18 -7.30 -28.41 3.73
C GLY A 18 -7.54 -26.91 3.96
N VAL A 19 -6.84 -25.96 3.33
CA VAL A 19 -5.96 -25.99 2.16
C VAL A 19 -5.00 -24.83 2.36
N GLU A 20 -3.76 -25.10 2.73
CA GLU A 20 -2.71 -24.10 2.62
C GLU A 20 -2.70 -23.60 1.16
N ASP A 21 -2.85 -22.30 0.93
CA ASP A 21 -2.81 -21.68 -0.40
C ASP A 21 -3.97 -21.97 -1.34
N ALA A 22 -5.20 -22.04 -0.81
CA ALA A 22 -6.42 -22.22 -1.62
C ALA A 22 -6.57 -21.20 -2.78
N THR A 23 -5.97 -20.02 -2.66
CA THR A 23 -5.83 -19.04 -3.75
C THR A 23 -4.44 -18.40 -3.70
N ALA A 24 -3.99 -17.84 -4.83
CA ALA A 24 -2.78 -17.03 -4.86
C ALA A 24 -2.80 -15.90 -3.81
N LYS A 25 -3.98 -15.33 -3.54
CA LYS A 25 -4.15 -14.32 -2.48
C LYS A 25 -3.80 -14.90 -1.11
N HIS A 26 -4.35 -16.06 -0.73
CA HIS A 26 -4.06 -16.69 0.56
C HIS A 26 -2.58 -17.01 0.73
N MET A 27 -1.93 -17.49 -0.34
CA MET A 27 -0.50 -17.75 -0.33
C MET A 27 0.33 -16.50 -0.08
N PHE A 28 0.05 -15.41 -0.80
CA PHE A 28 0.79 -14.17 -0.64
C PHE A 28 0.49 -13.48 0.69
N ASP A 29 -0.73 -13.57 1.22
CA ASP A 29 -1.07 -13.06 2.55
C ASP A 29 -0.27 -13.82 3.63
N ARG A 30 -0.19 -15.15 3.55
CA ARG A 30 0.59 -15.98 4.50
C ARG A 30 2.08 -15.63 4.46
N ILE A 31 2.68 -15.57 3.26
CA ILE A 31 4.09 -15.19 3.10
C ILE A 31 4.30 -13.76 3.59
N GLY A 32 3.38 -12.83 3.29
CA GLY A 32 3.43 -11.46 3.77
C GLY A 32 3.43 -11.37 5.30
N GLN A 33 2.63 -12.19 5.96
CA GLN A 33 2.62 -12.29 7.42
C GLN A 33 3.96 -12.81 7.97
N GLN A 34 4.53 -13.85 7.36
CA GLN A 34 5.83 -14.39 7.76
C GLN A 34 6.94 -13.35 7.62
N VAL A 35 7.02 -12.65 6.49
CA VAL A 35 8.01 -11.58 6.25
C VAL A 35 7.79 -10.41 7.21
N HIS A 36 6.54 -10.01 7.46
CA HIS A 36 6.24 -8.97 8.44
C HIS A 36 6.74 -9.36 9.83
N ASP A 37 6.46 -10.59 10.27
CA ASP A 37 6.87 -11.08 11.57
C ASP A 37 8.39 -11.18 11.68
N GLU A 38 9.07 -11.65 10.66
CA GLU A 38 10.53 -11.73 10.62
C GLU A 38 11.19 -10.34 10.67
N ILE A 39 10.69 -9.38 9.88
CA ILE A 39 11.33 -8.06 9.74
C ILE A 39 10.92 -7.09 10.85
N VAL A 40 9.63 -7.04 11.21
CA VAL A 40 9.12 -6.05 12.18
C VAL A 40 9.39 -6.49 13.61
N LYS A 41 9.40 -7.80 13.90
CA LYS A 41 9.72 -8.30 15.25
C LYS A 41 11.23 -8.41 15.50
N ASN A 42 12.07 -8.19 14.50
CA ASN A 42 13.53 -8.13 14.63
C ASN A 42 13.96 -6.93 15.49
N ASP A 43 14.96 -7.12 16.35
CA ASP A 43 15.48 -6.10 17.25
C ASP A 43 16.16 -4.93 16.53
N GLU A 44 16.71 -5.16 15.34
CA GLU A 44 17.28 -4.09 14.51
C GLU A 44 16.21 -3.12 14.02
N ALA A 45 15.06 -3.61 13.57
CA ALA A 45 13.95 -2.77 13.13
C ALA A 45 13.38 -1.94 14.30
N LYS A 46 13.24 -2.55 15.49
CA LYS A 46 12.73 -1.88 16.70
C LYS A 46 13.54 -0.65 17.10
N LYS A 47 14.85 -0.63 16.83
CA LYS A 47 15.75 0.48 17.17
C LYS A 47 15.30 1.81 16.56
N TYR A 48 14.77 1.78 15.32
CA TYR A 48 14.47 2.99 14.56
C TYR A 48 12.99 3.38 14.56
N ILE A 49 12.09 2.55 15.12
CA ILE A 49 10.64 2.81 15.11
C ILE A 49 10.34 4.19 15.69
N LYS A 50 10.84 4.52 16.88
CA LYS A 50 10.58 5.82 17.54
C LYS A 50 11.18 7.00 16.77
N GLU A 51 12.33 6.80 16.14
CA GLU A 51 13.02 7.85 15.37
C GLU A 51 12.27 8.16 14.07
N LEU A 52 11.72 7.13 13.41
CA LEU A 52 10.98 7.24 12.16
C LEU A 52 9.48 7.49 12.36
N GLU A 53 8.96 7.34 13.58
CA GLU A 53 7.55 7.58 13.90
C GLU A 53 7.15 9.02 13.58
N GLY A 54 6.27 9.16 12.59
CA GLY A 54 5.65 10.41 12.21
C GLY A 54 4.41 10.69 13.07
N LYS A 55 4.15 11.97 13.35
CA LYS A 55 2.94 12.46 14.01
C LYS A 55 2.29 13.49 13.11
N LEU A 56 1.09 13.20 12.65
CA LEU A 56 0.38 14.05 11.68
C LEU A 56 0.16 15.47 12.20
N SER A 57 -0.13 15.62 13.49
CA SER A 57 -0.32 16.90 14.18
C SER A 57 0.95 17.76 14.28
N LEU A 58 2.13 17.20 14.02
CA LEU A 58 3.41 17.92 14.04
C LEU A 58 3.92 18.32 12.65
N ALA A 59 3.16 18.02 11.59
CA ALA A 59 3.51 18.43 10.24
C ALA A 59 3.63 19.97 10.11
N SER A 60 4.46 20.42 9.19
CA SER A 60 4.88 21.82 9.02
C SER A 60 3.75 22.78 8.70
N ILE A 61 2.63 22.29 8.17
CA ILE A 61 1.45 23.11 7.87
C ILE A 61 0.76 23.67 9.12
N TRP A 62 0.90 23.00 10.26
CA TRP A 62 0.21 23.39 11.47
C TRP A 62 0.96 24.57 12.10
N ASN A 63 0.44 25.79 11.89
CA ASN A 63 0.93 27.01 12.55
C ASN A 63 0.66 26.96 14.07
N GLU A 64 -0.41 26.26 14.48
CA GLU A 64 -0.76 25.90 15.86
C GLU A 64 -0.99 24.39 15.94
N LEU A 65 -0.86 23.78 17.13
CA LEU A 65 -1.17 22.35 17.34
C LEU A 65 -2.55 22.03 16.76
N ALA A 66 -2.62 20.98 15.93
CA ALA A 66 -3.87 20.60 15.30
C ALA A 66 -4.96 20.28 16.34
N SER A 67 -6.19 20.74 16.08
CA SER A 67 -7.32 20.69 17.02
C SER A 67 -7.86 19.28 17.30
N THR A 68 -7.42 18.30 16.52
CA THR A 68 -7.92 16.92 16.56
C THR A 68 -6.76 15.95 16.31
N ALA A 69 -6.88 14.74 16.86
CA ALA A 69 -5.98 13.63 16.55
C ALA A 69 -6.56 12.73 15.45
N ASP A 70 -7.79 13.00 14.99
CA ASP A 70 -8.44 12.21 13.95
C ASP A 70 -7.75 12.42 12.60
N THR A 71 -7.21 11.34 12.04
CA THR A 71 -6.45 11.38 10.79
C THR A 71 -7.29 11.90 9.62
N CYS A 72 -8.57 11.53 9.54
CA CYS A 72 -9.43 11.94 8.43
C CYS A 72 -9.77 13.43 8.51
N GLU A 73 -10.06 13.96 9.69
CA GLU A 73 -10.25 15.40 9.91
C GLU A 73 -8.98 16.18 9.61
N LEU A 74 -7.82 15.73 10.09
CA LEU A 74 -6.53 16.37 9.83
C LEU A 74 -6.21 16.44 8.34
N VAL A 75 -6.44 15.36 7.59
CA VAL A 75 -6.24 15.33 6.13
C VAL A 75 -7.21 16.27 5.41
N LYS A 76 -8.48 16.32 5.84
CA LYS A 76 -9.48 17.24 5.27
C LYS A 76 -9.13 18.70 5.54
N GLU A 77 -8.74 19.02 6.78
CA GLU A 77 -8.30 20.37 7.14
C GLU A 77 -7.05 20.78 6.35
N TYR A 78 -6.12 19.86 6.13
CA TYR A 78 -4.97 20.11 5.26
C TYR A 78 -5.40 20.46 3.83
N TYR A 79 -6.33 19.68 3.26
CA TYR A 79 -6.87 19.94 1.93
C TYR A 79 -7.45 21.35 1.85
N THR A 80 -8.27 21.75 2.81
CA THR A 80 -8.92 23.07 2.81
C THR A 80 -7.91 24.20 3.05
N LYS A 81 -6.98 24.04 4.00
CA LYS A 81 -6.00 25.06 4.40
C LYS A 81 -4.86 25.25 3.41
N ARG A 82 -4.23 24.17 2.91
CA ARG A 82 -3.07 24.26 1.99
C ARG A 82 -3.47 24.36 0.55
N LEU A 83 -4.50 23.61 0.14
CA LEU A 83 -4.76 23.48 -1.28
C LEU A 83 -5.63 24.60 -1.78
N GLY A 84 -6.64 25.11 -1.05
CA GLY A 84 -7.34 26.34 -1.42
C GLY A 84 -7.80 26.44 -2.90
N GLY A 85 -7.97 25.31 -3.59
CA GLY A 85 -8.24 25.25 -5.04
C GLY A 85 -7.05 24.98 -5.98
N ASN A 86 -5.81 24.86 -5.51
CA ASN A 86 -4.64 24.48 -6.29
C ASN A 86 -4.75 23.01 -6.75
N SER A 87 -5.21 22.82 -7.97
CA SER A 87 -5.43 21.53 -8.62
C SER A 87 -4.16 20.70 -8.82
N ASN A 88 -2.97 21.29 -8.71
CA ASN A 88 -1.72 20.58 -8.97
C ASN A 88 -1.29 19.65 -7.83
N ARG A 89 -1.74 19.91 -6.61
CA ARG A 89 -1.44 19.06 -5.44
C ARG A 89 -2.63 18.21 -4.98
N TYR A 90 -3.75 18.20 -5.72
CA TYR A 90 -4.82 17.23 -5.44
C TYR A 90 -4.30 15.81 -5.77
N PRO A 91 -4.44 14.82 -4.86
CA PRO A 91 -3.85 13.51 -5.07
C PRO A 91 -4.26 12.81 -6.36
N CYS A 92 -5.52 12.96 -6.78
CA CYS A 92 -6.02 12.36 -8.03
C CYS A 92 -5.98 13.30 -9.25
N GLY A 93 -5.18 14.39 -9.24
CA GLY A 93 -5.00 15.26 -10.40
C GLY A 93 -6.07 16.32 -10.65
N THR A 94 -6.40 16.60 -11.91
CA THR A 94 -7.52 17.50 -12.22
C THR A 94 -8.80 16.67 -12.13
N ARG A 95 -9.80 17.11 -11.35
CA ARG A 95 -11.11 16.44 -11.18
C ARG A 95 -11.93 16.29 -12.49
N LYS A 96 -11.31 16.47 -13.66
CA LYS A 96 -11.96 16.59 -14.98
C LYS A 96 -12.05 15.27 -15.73
N GLU A 97 -11.25 14.26 -15.38
CA GLU A 97 -11.37 12.92 -15.96
C GLU A 97 -11.73 11.95 -14.86
N GLU A 98 -13.04 11.69 -14.71
CA GLU A 98 -13.53 10.58 -13.92
C GLU A 98 -13.23 9.28 -14.68
N VAL A 99 -12.04 8.74 -14.47
CA VAL A 99 -11.62 7.51 -15.13
C VAL A 99 -12.27 6.33 -14.41
N ASN A 100 -13.04 5.52 -15.13
CA ASN A 100 -13.59 4.28 -14.57
C ASN A 100 -12.47 3.25 -14.35
N ARG A 101 -11.97 3.19 -13.11
CA ARG A 101 -10.86 2.31 -12.70
C ARG A 101 -11.22 0.82 -12.63
N PHE A 102 -12.50 0.48 -12.80
CA PHE A 102 -13.04 -0.88 -12.74
C PHE A 102 -13.76 -1.29 -14.02
N SER A 103 -13.38 -0.66 -15.15
CA SER A 103 -13.90 -1.01 -16.46
C SER A 103 -13.53 -2.44 -16.86
N ASP A 104 -14.50 -3.23 -17.31
CA ASP A 104 -14.28 -4.56 -17.89
C ASP A 104 -13.48 -4.50 -19.20
N LYS A 105 -13.31 -3.31 -19.80
CA LYS A 105 -12.62 -3.09 -21.08
C LYS A 105 -11.14 -2.73 -20.93
N GLN A 106 -10.72 -2.23 -19.77
CA GLN A 106 -9.36 -1.71 -19.54
C GLN A 106 -8.86 -2.14 -18.17
N GLN A 107 -8.21 -3.31 -18.11
CA GLN A 107 -7.79 -3.94 -16.84
C GLN A 107 -6.32 -3.66 -16.50
N ALA A 108 -5.46 -3.51 -17.50
CA ALA A 108 -4.04 -3.21 -17.34
C ALA A 108 -3.48 -2.50 -18.59
N GLU A 109 -2.44 -1.71 -18.38
CA GLU A 109 -1.61 -1.18 -19.46
C GLU A 109 -0.22 -1.82 -19.35
N TYR A 110 0.28 -2.25 -20.50
CA TYR A 110 1.67 -2.68 -20.64
C TYR A 110 2.40 -1.64 -21.48
N ASP A 111 3.34 -0.93 -20.87
CA ASP A 111 4.22 0.01 -21.56
C ASP A 111 5.66 -0.22 -21.10
N ASN A 112 6.48 -0.75 -22.01
CA ASN A 112 7.89 -1.01 -21.78
C ASN A 112 8.67 0.23 -21.31
N LYS A 113 8.25 1.44 -21.68
CA LYS A 113 8.93 2.68 -21.29
C LYS A 113 8.58 3.12 -19.87
N LYS A 114 7.39 2.75 -19.39
CA LYS A 114 6.89 3.12 -18.05
C LYS A 114 7.21 2.07 -16.99
N MET A 115 7.65 0.87 -17.37
CA MET A 115 7.93 -0.21 -16.44
C MET A 115 9.43 -0.38 -16.21
N LYS A 116 9.88 -0.35 -14.95
CA LYS A 116 11.29 -0.46 -14.55
C LYS A 116 11.95 -1.79 -14.97
N CYS A 117 11.15 -2.85 -15.13
CA CYS A 117 11.60 -4.21 -15.44
C CYS A 117 11.07 -4.74 -16.77
N SER A 118 10.78 -3.85 -17.73
CA SER A 118 10.20 -4.21 -19.02
C SER A 118 11.08 -5.09 -19.90
N ASN A 119 12.40 -4.89 -19.83
CA ASN A 119 13.38 -5.66 -20.60
C ASN A 119 14.04 -6.69 -19.68
N GLY A 120 13.82 -7.98 -19.94
CA GLY A 120 14.54 -9.06 -19.28
C GLY A 120 16.04 -9.00 -19.59
N SER A 121 16.85 -9.75 -18.85
CA SER A 121 18.32 -9.77 -18.99
C SER A 121 18.80 -10.18 -20.41
N ASN A 122 17.91 -10.74 -21.22
CA ASN A 122 18.17 -11.20 -22.58
C ASN A 122 17.58 -10.28 -23.67
N GLY A 123 17.13 -9.07 -23.33
CA GLY A 123 16.51 -8.13 -24.28
C GLY A 123 15.14 -8.54 -24.79
N LYS A 124 14.45 -9.44 -24.06
CA LYS A 124 13.07 -9.87 -24.35
C LYS A 124 12.08 -9.10 -23.47
N ASP A 125 10.87 -8.90 -23.98
CA ASP A 125 9.73 -8.32 -23.25
C ASP A 125 9.27 -9.29 -22.14
N GLU A 126 9.91 -9.23 -20.98
CA GLU A 126 9.60 -10.04 -19.77
C GLU A 126 9.07 -9.12 -18.66
N GLY A 127 8.30 -8.09 -19.04
CA GLY A 127 7.87 -7.02 -18.15
C GLY A 127 6.65 -7.33 -17.29
N ALA A 128 6.51 -6.59 -16.19
CA ALA A 128 5.28 -6.53 -15.41
C ALA A 128 4.26 -5.58 -16.06
N CYS A 129 2.96 -5.89 -15.95
CA CYS A 129 1.87 -5.00 -16.36
C CYS A 129 1.40 -4.15 -15.18
N ALA A 130 1.25 -2.85 -15.38
CA ALA A 130 0.62 -1.99 -14.38
C ALA A 130 -0.90 -2.13 -14.50
N SER A 131 -1.57 -2.53 -13.41
CA SER A 131 -3.03 -2.57 -13.37
C SER A 131 -3.62 -1.18 -13.61
N PHE A 132 -4.79 -1.08 -14.23
CA PHE A 132 -5.44 0.21 -14.52
C PHE A 132 -5.71 1.01 -13.23
N ARG A 133 -5.98 0.31 -12.12
CA ARG A 133 -5.98 0.90 -10.78
C ARG A 133 -4.64 1.58 -10.47
N ARG A 134 -3.50 0.92 -10.61
CA ARG A 134 -2.17 1.50 -10.35
C ARG A 134 -1.87 2.71 -11.25
N LEU A 135 -2.29 2.68 -12.52
CA LEU A 135 -2.06 3.79 -13.47
C LEU A 135 -2.73 5.10 -13.02
N HIS A 136 -3.90 4.97 -12.40
CA HIS A 136 -4.72 6.09 -11.93
C HIS A 136 -4.68 6.23 -10.40
N LEU A 137 -3.61 5.76 -9.76
CA LEU A 137 -3.41 5.90 -8.31
C LEU A 137 -3.40 7.38 -7.91
N CYS A 138 -4.08 7.73 -6.82
CA CYS A 138 -4.11 9.10 -6.32
C CYS A 138 -2.84 9.46 -5.54
N ASN A 139 -1.70 9.62 -6.22
CA ASN A 139 -0.40 9.93 -5.60
C ASN A 139 0.24 11.26 -6.07
N LYS A 140 -0.48 12.11 -6.80
CA LYS A 140 0.10 13.33 -7.39
C LYS A 140 0.62 14.32 -6.34
N ASN A 141 0.03 14.34 -5.15
CA ASN A 141 0.54 15.14 -4.04
C ASN A 141 1.94 14.68 -3.59
N MET A 142 2.23 13.37 -3.70
CA MET A 142 3.54 12.79 -3.36
C MET A 142 4.62 13.14 -4.40
N GLU A 143 4.24 13.23 -5.69
CA GLU A 143 5.16 13.66 -6.77
C GLU A 143 5.57 15.13 -6.63
N ASN A 144 4.69 15.95 -6.05
CA ASN A 144 4.90 17.38 -5.86
C ASN A 144 5.21 17.72 -4.39
N MET A 145 5.81 16.78 -3.66
CA MET A 145 6.22 17.01 -2.28
C MET A 145 7.20 18.16 -2.20
N ASP A 146 7.00 18.98 -1.18
CA ASP A 146 7.82 20.13 -0.92
C ASP A 146 9.16 19.67 -0.34
N THR A 147 10.26 19.85 -1.08
CA THR A 147 11.61 19.43 -0.67
C THR A 147 12.22 20.38 0.36
N ASN A 148 11.41 20.93 1.26
CA ASN A 148 11.89 21.87 2.28
C ASN A 148 12.93 21.19 3.16
N ASN A 149 14.07 21.87 3.36
CA ASN A 149 15.24 21.37 4.10
C ASN A 149 15.03 21.29 5.63
N ASN A 150 13.79 21.30 6.11
CA ASN A 150 13.50 21.15 7.54
C ASN A 150 13.49 19.66 7.92
N TYR A 151 14.68 19.09 8.05
CA TYR A 151 14.89 17.69 8.40
C TYR A 151 14.16 17.27 9.70
N SER A 152 13.92 18.19 10.63
CA SER A 152 13.24 17.89 11.90
C SER A 152 11.75 17.54 11.73
N LYS A 153 11.11 18.01 10.65
CA LYS A 153 9.70 17.76 10.34
C LYS A 153 9.48 16.82 9.16
N ALA A 154 10.55 16.40 8.48
CA ALA A 154 10.49 15.59 7.26
C ALA A 154 9.61 14.33 7.39
N LYS A 155 9.73 13.59 8.50
CA LYS A 155 8.89 12.39 8.75
C LYS A 155 7.41 12.71 8.98
N HIS A 156 7.12 13.89 9.54
CA HIS A 156 5.75 14.34 9.80
C HIS A 156 5.08 14.82 8.51
N ASP A 157 5.83 15.56 7.69
CA ASP A 157 5.37 16.01 6.38
C ASP A 157 5.21 14.84 5.39
N LEU A 158 6.15 13.88 5.39
CA LEU A 158 6.01 12.65 4.61
C LEU A 158 4.76 11.86 5.03
N LEU A 159 4.52 11.68 6.33
CA LEU A 159 3.32 11.00 6.81
C LEU A 159 2.04 11.71 6.36
N LEU A 160 2.03 13.05 6.38
CA LEU A 160 0.90 13.85 5.93
C LEU A 160 0.60 13.62 4.44
N ASP A 161 1.61 13.68 3.58
CA ASP A 161 1.42 13.45 2.14
C ASP A 161 0.99 12.01 1.83
N VAL A 162 1.54 11.01 2.55
CA VAL A 162 1.11 9.62 2.43
C VAL A 162 -0.34 9.42 2.89
N CYS A 163 -0.73 9.98 4.04
CA CYS A 163 -2.11 9.92 4.54
C CYS A 163 -3.09 10.59 3.58
N MET A 164 -2.69 11.70 2.95
CA MET A 164 -3.51 12.38 1.96
C MET A 164 -3.73 11.52 0.71
N ALA A 165 -2.66 10.94 0.16
CA ALA A 165 -2.75 10.01 -0.97
C ALA A 165 -3.68 8.84 -0.63
N ALA A 166 -3.49 8.21 0.52
CA ALA A 166 -4.31 7.08 0.97
C ALA A 166 -5.78 7.44 1.17
N TYR A 167 -6.08 8.61 1.74
CA TYR A 167 -7.44 9.08 1.96
C TYR A 167 -8.19 9.24 0.63
N TYR A 168 -7.61 9.96 -0.33
CA TYR A 168 -8.27 10.23 -1.61
C TYR A 168 -8.28 9.02 -2.55
N GLU A 169 -7.28 8.16 -2.47
CA GLU A 169 -7.28 6.87 -3.15
C GLU A 169 -8.43 5.98 -2.64
N GLY A 170 -8.62 5.90 -1.33
CA GLY A 170 -9.72 5.15 -0.72
C GLY A 170 -11.09 5.71 -1.09
N ASP A 171 -11.24 7.03 -1.09
CA ASP A 171 -12.48 7.72 -1.48
C ASP A 171 -12.81 7.53 -2.97
N SER A 172 -11.80 7.63 -3.86
CA SER A 172 -11.94 7.36 -5.29
C SER A 172 -12.36 5.90 -5.55
N ILE A 173 -11.69 4.94 -4.91
CA ILE A 173 -12.04 3.52 -5.02
C ILE A 173 -13.48 3.30 -4.55
N LYS A 174 -13.83 3.77 -3.35
CA LYS A 174 -15.18 3.60 -2.80
C LYS A 174 -16.24 4.16 -3.76
N THR A 175 -16.01 5.36 -4.28
CA THR A 175 -16.94 6.04 -5.20
C THR A 175 -17.16 5.23 -6.48
N HIS A 176 -16.10 4.82 -7.18
CA HIS A 176 -16.22 4.07 -8.43
C HIS A 176 -16.59 2.59 -8.24
N TYR A 177 -16.37 2.05 -7.04
CA TYR A 177 -16.72 0.67 -6.72
C TYR A 177 -18.19 0.53 -6.29
N THR A 178 -18.81 1.59 -5.76
CA THR A 178 -20.23 1.59 -5.32
C THR A 178 -21.20 1.07 -6.39
N PRO A 179 -21.11 1.46 -7.68
CA PRO A 179 -21.95 0.89 -8.74
C PRO A 179 -21.78 -0.63 -8.94
N HIS A 180 -20.56 -1.15 -8.74
CA HIS A 180 -20.29 -2.60 -8.79
C HIS A 180 -20.85 -3.31 -7.54
N GLN A 181 -20.93 -2.64 -6.39
CA GLN A 181 -21.51 -3.20 -5.16
C GLN A 181 -23.00 -3.50 -5.27
N VAL A 182 -23.74 -2.66 -6.01
CA VAL A 182 -25.19 -2.83 -6.21
C VAL A 182 -25.50 -4.04 -7.10
N THR A 183 -24.53 -4.48 -7.91
CA THR A 183 -24.71 -5.56 -8.89
C THR A 183 -24.29 -6.93 -8.35
N TYR A 184 -23.39 -7.00 -7.36
CA TYR A 184 -22.81 -8.24 -6.84
C TYR A 184 -22.83 -8.31 -5.30
N SER A 185 -23.32 -9.41 -4.74
CA SER A 185 -23.55 -9.60 -3.29
C SER A 185 -22.27 -9.73 -2.44
N ASP A 186 -21.12 -10.08 -3.04
CA ASP A 186 -19.83 -10.25 -2.34
C ASP A 186 -18.97 -8.97 -2.30
N SER A 187 -19.60 -7.82 -2.49
CA SER A 187 -18.90 -6.58 -2.83
C SER A 187 -18.10 -5.93 -1.69
N ALA A 188 -18.43 -6.20 -0.44
CA ALA A 188 -17.68 -5.65 0.70
C ALA A 188 -16.27 -6.25 0.82
N SER A 189 -16.14 -7.58 0.70
CA SER A 189 -14.84 -8.27 0.78
C SER A 189 -13.94 -7.94 -0.42
N GLN A 190 -14.54 -7.76 -1.59
CA GLN A 190 -13.86 -7.34 -2.80
C GLN A 190 -13.39 -5.87 -2.71
N LEU A 191 -14.19 -4.96 -2.13
CA LEU A 191 -13.76 -3.58 -1.86
C LEU A 191 -12.52 -3.56 -0.95
N CYS A 192 -12.51 -4.32 0.15
CA CYS A 192 -11.35 -4.42 1.03
C CYS A 192 -10.12 -4.96 0.29
N THR A 193 -10.29 -5.92 -0.61
CA THR A 193 -9.20 -6.46 -1.43
C THR A 193 -8.61 -5.40 -2.36
N VAL A 194 -9.46 -4.59 -2.99
CA VAL A 194 -9.01 -3.48 -3.86
C VAL A 194 -8.29 -2.41 -3.05
N LEU A 195 -8.81 -2.04 -1.89
CA LEU A 195 -8.15 -1.10 -0.97
C LEU A 195 -6.79 -1.63 -0.49
N ALA A 196 -6.69 -2.92 -0.15
CA ALA A 196 -5.43 -3.54 0.26
C ALA A 196 -4.36 -3.51 -0.86
N ARG A 197 -4.79 -3.68 -2.12
CA ARG A 197 -3.89 -3.55 -3.28
C ARG A 197 -3.38 -2.11 -3.45
N SER A 198 -4.25 -1.10 -3.26
CA SER A 198 -3.81 0.31 -3.28
C SER A 198 -2.90 0.67 -2.11
N PHE A 199 -3.15 0.11 -0.93
CA PHE A 199 -2.24 0.24 0.21
C PHE A 199 -0.85 -0.32 -0.12
N ALA A 200 -0.77 -1.51 -0.73
CA ALA A 200 0.49 -2.10 -1.15
C ALA A 200 1.24 -1.23 -2.18
N ASP A 201 0.54 -0.70 -3.20
CA ASP A 201 1.14 0.19 -4.20
C ASP A 201 1.68 1.49 -3.58
N ILE A 202 0.92 2.14 -2.71
CA ILE A 202 1.38 3.35 -2.00
C ILE A 202 2.62 3.01 -1.15
N GLY A 203 2.61 1.85 -0.46
CA GLY A 203 3.76 1.37 0.30
C GLY A 203 4.99 1.10 -0.57
N ASP A 204 4.81 0.56 -1.77
CA ASP A 204 5.90 0.35 -2.73
C ASP A 204 6.45 1.66 -3.29
N ILE A 205 5.61 2.67 -3.49
CA ILE A 205 6.07 4.03 -3.85
C ILE A 205 6.93 4.61 -2.72
N VAL A 206 6.43 4.58 -1.46
CA VAL A 206 7.17 5.09 -0.29
C VAL A 206 8.51 4.37 -0.10
N ARG A 207 8.57 3.06 -0.38
CA ARG A 207 9.79 2.24 -0.26
C ARG A 207 10.73 2.34 -1.47
N GLY A 208 10.34 3.02 -2.54
CA GLY A 208 11.09 3.05 -3.81
C GLY A 208 11.14 1.70 -4.53
N ARG A 209 10.17 0.82 -4.26
CA ARG A 209 10.04 -0.54 -4.83
C ARG A 209 9.00 -0.62 -5.96
N ASP A 210 8.19 0.42 -6.12
CA ASP A 210 7.20 0.45 -7.18
C ASP A 210 7.85 0.35 -8.57
N LEU A 211 7.23 -0.44 -9.45
CA LEU A 211 7.77 -0.76 -10.76
C LEU A 211 7.30 0.21 -11.85
N TYR A 212 6.29 1.03 -11.58
CA TYR A 212 5.67 1.95 -12.53
C TYR A 212 6.28 3.35 -12.43
N GLY A 213 6.68 3.91 -13.56
CA GLY A 213 7.40 5.19 -13.65
C GLY A 213 8.75 5.09 -14.37
N GLY A 214 9.22 3.90 -14.76
CA GLY A 214 10.46 3.72 -15.52
C GLY A 214 11.71 4.30 -14.84
N ASN A 215 12.83 4.36 -15.56
CA ASN A 215 14.08 5.00 -15.10
C ASN A 215 13.95 6.53 -15.04
N ILE A 216 13.10 7.07 -14.16
CA ILE A 216 13.18 8.49 -13.79
C ILE A 216 14.31 8.61 -12.77
N GLY A 217 15.43 9.17 -13.23
CA GLY A 217 16.69 9.24 -12.49
C GLY A 217 16.55 9.93 -11.14
N GLY A 218 17.00 9.23 -10.10
CA GLY A 218 17.07 9.73 -8.73
C GLY A 218 16.85 8.60 -7.73
N LEU A 219 17.95 8.04 -7.24
CA LEU A 219 18.01 6.98 -6.22
C LEU A 219 17.72 5.55 -6.74
N GLN A 220 18.71 4.97 -7.41
CA GLN A 220 18.89 3.51 -7.41
C GLN A 220 19.25 3.05 -5.99
N ILE A 221 18.25 2.79 -5.15
CA ILE A 221 18.44 1.76 -4.11
C ILE A 221 18.38 0.44 -4.87
N GLY A 222 19.57 -0.04 -5.25
CA GLY A 222 19.75 -1.13 -6.18
C GLY A 222 19.06 -2.41 -5.73
N THR A 223 17.94 -2.75 -6.37
CA THR A 223 17.56 -4.14 -6.57
C THR A 223 17.39 -4.34 -8.07
N PRO A 224 18.30 -5.07 -8.74
CA PRO A 224 18.09 -5.43 -10.13
C PRO A 224 16.82 -6.28 -10.23
N CYS A 225 16.01 -5.98 -11.25
CA CYS A 225 14.84 -6.78 -11.61
C CYS A 225 15.22 -8.26 -11.66
N GLY A 226 14.62 -9.08 -10.79
CA GLY A 226 14.84 -10.53 -10.78
C GLY A 226 15.92 -11.08 -9.84
N LYS A 227 16.59 -10.30 -8.99
CA LYS A 227 17.30 -10.92 -7.85
C LYS A 227 16.27 -11.35 -6.81
N GLN A 228 16.02 -12.65 -6.78
CA GLN A 228 15.23 -13.33 -5.75
C GLN A 228 15.73 -12.90 -4.38
N LEU A 229 14.81 -12.43 -3.52
CA LEU A 229 15.09 -12.30 -2.09
C LEU A 229 15.46 -13.71 -1.62
N HIS A 230 16.74 -13.94 -1.36
CA HIS A 230 17.20 -15.21 -0.82
C HIS A 230 16.79 -15.20 0.65
N VAL A 231 15.53 -15.57 0.93
CA VAL A 231 15.07 -15.85 2.29
C VAL A 231 15.72 -17.18 2.66
N THR A 232 16.92 -17.11 3.23
CA THR A 232 17.52 -18.27 3.91
C THR A 232 16.66 -18.53 5.14
N THR A 233 15.71 -19.44 5.01
CA THR A 233 15.08 -20.08 6.16
C THR A 233 16.17 -20.81 6.93
N THR A 234 16.70 -20.18 7.97
CA THR A 234 17.53 -20.86 8.96
C THR A 234 16.58 -21.68 9.82
N THR A 235 16.37 -22.92 9.42
CA THR A 235 15.79 -23.94 10.29
C THR A 235 16.75 -24.15 11.46
N SER A 236 16.33 -23.76 12.66
CA SER A 236 16.95 -24.16 13.93
C SER A 236 16.30 -25.43 14.43
#